data_AF-A0A3N1PNJ3-F1
#
_entry.id   AF-A0A3N1PNJ3-F1
#
_cell.length_a   1.000
_cell.length_b   1.000
_cell.length_c   1.000
_cell.angle_alpha   90.00
_cell.angle_beta   90.00
_cell.angle_gamma   90.00
#
_symmetry.space_group_name_H-M   'P 1'
#
loop_
_entity.id
_entity.type
_entity.pdbx_description
1 polymer ?
#
loop_
_entity_poly.entity_id
_entity_poly.type
_entity_poly.pdbx_seq_one_letter_code
_entity_poly.pdbx_strand_id
1 'polypeptide(L)'
;MATQAIDAMMQDAFTKLPKADASLSELLRFSFEYNPSELFMAAWGEEYRERAEALWAASTQAFKAQKATGYSPEQVLLCMAFDAAIAPYTGAPESLVLAYQRAMLQELRAAAPC
;
A
#
# COMPACT_ATOMS: atom_id res chain seq x y z
N MET A 1 21.33 6.53 7.80
CA MET A 1 21.03 5.13 8.18
C MET A 1 19.58 4.76 7.86
N ALA A 2 18.57 5.60 8.18
CA ALA A 2 17.17 5.31 7.85
C ALA A 2 16.87 5.15 6.33
N THR A 3 17.46 6.00 5.47
CA THR A 3 17.25 5.96 4.01
C THR A 3 17.68 4.63 3.38
N GLN A 4 18.83 4.08 3.78
CA GLN A 4 19.34 2.81 3.23
C GLN A 4 18.45 1.60 3.57
N ALA A 5 17.77 1.61 4.73
CA ALA A 5 16.89 0.51 5.12
C ALA A 5 15.59 0.51 4.30
N ILE A 6 15.08 1.69 3.97
CA ILE A 6 13.87 1.85 3.15
C ILE A 6 14.16 1.48 1.71
N ASP A 7 15.28 1.96 1.16
CA ASP A 7 15.71 1.62 -0.19
C ASP A 7 15.88 0.10 -0.35
N ALA A 8 16.48 -0.57 0.63
CA ALA A 8 16.64 -2.03 0.64
C ALA A 8 15.30 -2.76 0.74
N MET A 9 14.39 -2.30 1.63
CA MET A 9 13.03 -2.85 1.73
C MET A 9 12.28 -2.69 0.42
N MET A 10 12.32 -1.52 -0.20
CA MET A 10 11.65 -1.24 -1.48
C MET A 10 12.22 -2.08 -2.62
N GLN A 11 13.54 -2.24 -2.67
CA GLN A 11 14.17 -3.10 -3.66
C GLN A 11 13.71 -4.55 -3.50
N ASP A 12 13.70 -5.09 -2.27
CA ASP A 12 13.21 -6.44 -2.00
C ASP A 12 11.71 -6.58 -2.35
N ALA A 13 10.87 -5.59 -1.97
CA ALA A 13 9.46 -5.54 -2.31
C ALA A 13 9.22 -5.63 -3.82
N PHE A 14 9.99 -4.89 -4.62
CA PHE A 14 9.89 -4.92 -6.08
C PHE A 14 10.28 -6.29 -6.67
N THR A 15 11.26 -6.99 -6.10
CA THR A 15 11.62 -8.34 -6.57
C THR A 15 10.58 -9.40 -6.22
N LYS A 16 9.75 -9.14 -5.20
CA LYS A 16 8.77 -10.09 -4.66
C LYS A 16 7.32 -9.66 -4.88
N LEU A 17 7.08 -8.75 -5.82
CA LEU A 17 5.73 -8.32 -6.18
C LEU A 17 4.86 -9.56 -6.52
N PRO A 18 3.70 -9.72 -5.85
CA PRO A 18 2.75 -10.78 -6.17
C PRO A 18 2.34 -10.74 -7.64
N LYS A 19 1.88 -11.87 -8.19
CA LYS A 19 1.36 -11.96 -9.56
C LYS A 19 0.13 -11.07 -9.75
N ALA A 20 -0.20 -10.73 -11.00
CA ALA A 20 -1.33 -9.84 -11.30
C ALA A 20 -2.68 -10.42 -10.83
N ASP A 21 -2.79 -11.74 -10.90
CA ASP A 21 -3.95 -12.54 -10.53
C ASP A 21 -3.86 -13.08 -9.09
N ALA A 22 -2.89 -12.61 -8.28
CA ALA A 22 -2.73 -13.03 -6.89
C ALA A 22 -4.05 -12.93 -6.12
N SER A 23 -4.24 -13.89 -5.21
CA SER A 23 -5.36 -13.96 -4.28
C SER A 23 -5.30 -12.83 -3.25
N LEU A 24 -6.43 -12.52 -2.61
CA LEU A 24 -6.44 -11.51 -1.56
C LEU A 24 -5.46 -11.87 -0.42
N SER A 25 -5.40 -13.14 -0.01
CA SER A 25 -4.48 -13.57 1.05
C SER A 25 -3.00 -13.32 0.71
N GLU A 26 -2.59 -13.52 -0.54
CA GLU A 26 -1.24 -13.22 -1.00
C GLU A 26 -0.95 -11.71 -0.98
N LEU A 27 -1.91 -10.89 -1.41
CA LEU A 27 -1.79 -9.44 -1.40
C LEU A 27 -1.71 -8.86 0.02
N LEU A 28 -2.54 -9.37 0.93
CA LEU A 28 -2.52 -8.96 2.34
C LEU A 28 -1.21 -9.39 3.02
N ARG A 29 -0.71 -10.60 2.73
CA ARG A 29 0.60 -11.04 3.26
C ARG A 29 1.71 -10.12 2.79
N PHE A 30 1.73 -9.79 1.50
CA PHE A 30 2.70 -8.88 0.92
C PHE A 30 2.64 -7.48 1.57
N SER A 31 1.43 -6.92 1.75
CA SER A 31 1.28 -5.59 2.35
C SER A 31 1.71 -5.52 3.81
N PHE A 32 1.55 -6.62 4.58
CA PHE A 32 2.06 -6.70 5.95
C PHE A 32 3.58 -6.95 6.00
N GLU A 33 4.13 -7.76 5.09
CA GLU A 33 5.57 -8.02 5.01
C GLU A 33 6.36 -6.76 4.64
N TYR A 34 5.83 -5.95 3.71
CA TYR A 34 6.44 -4.71 3.24
C TYR A 34 5.70 -3.47 3.75
N ASN A 35 5.38 -3.45 5.05
CA ASN A 35 4.67 -2.33 5.65
C ASN A 35 5.62 -1.19 6.06
N PRO A 36 5.56 0.00 5.43
CA PRO A 36 6.41 1.13 5.76
C PRO A 36 5.89 1.95 6.96
N SER A 37 4.91 1.48 7.73
CA SER A 37 4.33 2.22 8.85
C SER A 37 5.38 2.82 9.79
N GLU A 38 6.45 2.09 10.13
CA GLU A 38 7.51 2.60 11.02
C GLU A 38 8.24 3.82 10.46
N LEU A 39 8.47 3.85 9.14
CA LEU A 39 9.04 5.00 8.45
C LEU A 39 8.13 6.22 8.58
N PHE A 40 6.85 6.05 8.24
CA PHE A 40 5.90 7.14 8.26
C PHE A 40 5.59 7.61 9.68
N MET A 41 5.60 6.71 10.67
CA MET A 41 5.51 7.07 12.08
C MET A 41 6.70 7.93 12.52
N ALA A 42 7.92 7.57 12.11
CA ALA A 42 9.11 8.39 12.41
C ALA A 42 9.08 9.75 11.70
N ALA A 43 8.56 9.82 10.48
CA ALA A 43 8.51 11.04 9.68
C ALA A 43 7.37 12.00 10.06
N TRP A 44 6.20 11.46 10.42
CA TRP A 44 5.00 12.25 10.72
C TRP A 44 4.71 12.39 12.22
N GLY A 45 5.35 11.58 13.07
CA GLY A 45 5.19 11.65 14.52
C GLY A 45 3.73 11.51 14.96
N GLU A 46 3.26 12.45 15.77
CA GLU A 46 1.89 12.46 16.32
C GLU A 46 0.81 12.58 15.23
N GLU A 47 1.13 13.16 14.07
CA GLU A 47 0.20 13.31 12.94
C GLU A 47 0.08 12.02 12.11
N TYR A 48 0.82 10.96 12.43
CA TYR A 48 0.88 9.75 11.61
C TYR A 48 -0.50 9.19 11.29
N ARG A 49 -1.36 9.05 12.31
CA ARG A 49 -2.67 8.44 12.16
C ARG A 49 -3.55 9.24 11.20
N GLU A 50 -3.66 10.55 11.41
CA GLU A 50 -4.49 11.42 10.58
C GLU A 50 -3.99 11.47 9.14
N ARG A 51 -2.66 11.52 8.95
CA ARG A 51 -2.05 11.54 7.61
C ARG A 51 -2.18 10.21 6.88
N ALA A 52 -2.00 9.08 7.56
CA ALA A 52 -2.20 7.75 6.97
C ALA A 52 -3.67 7.54 6.56
N GLU A 53 -4.61 7.95 7.41
CA GLU A 53 -6.04 7.89 7.11
C GLU A 53 -6.40 8.79 5.94
N ALA A 54 -5.90 10.04 5.90
CA ALA A 54 -6.12 10.96 4.79
C ALA A 54 -5.53 10.43 3.47
N LEU A 55 -4.33 9.84 3.53
CA LEU A 55 -3.66 9.26 2.36
C LEU A 55 -4.47 8.08 1.79
N TRP A 56 -4.95 7.18 2.65
CA TRP A 56 -5.82 6.06 2.28
C TRP A 56 -7.20 6.52 1.79
N ALA A 57 -7.80 7.53 2.42
CA ALA A 57 -9.07 8.10 1.96
C ALA A 57 -8.92 8.70 0.55
N ALA A 58 -7.80 9.37 0.26
CA ALA A 58 -7.53 9.90 -1.07
C ALA A 58 -7.21 8.79 -2.10
N SER A 59 -6.48 7.73 -1.73
CA SER A 59 -6.22 6.60 -2.65
C SER A 59 -7.51 5.85 -2.99
N THR A 60 -8.40 5.63 -2.02
CA THR A 60 -9.70 5.00 -2.28
C THR A 60 -10.61 5.86 -3.15
N GLN A 61 -10.54 7.19 -3.03
CA GLN A 61 -11.24 8.10 -3.95
C GLN A 61 -10.67 8.01 -5.37
N ALA A 62 -9.35 8.00 -5.53
CA ALA A 62 -8.69 7.84 -6.83
C ALA A 62 -9.08 6.50 -7.49
N PHE A 63 -9.07 5.41 -6.71
CA PHE A 63 -9.53 4.09 -7.15
C PHE A 63 -10.99 4.12 -7.64
N LYS A 64 -11.91 4.70 -6.85
CA LYS A 64 -13.33 4.86 -7.25
C LYS A 64 -13.48 5.69 -8.53
N ALA A 65 -12.62 6.68 -8.72
CA ALA A 65 -12.56 7.51 -9.92
C ALA A 65 -11.79 6.85 -11.09
N GLN A 66 -11.27 5.64 -10.92
CA GLN A 66 -10.42 4.93 -11.89
C GLN A 66 -9.20 5.76 -12.33
N LYS A 67 -8.57 6.46 -11.38
CA LYS A 67 -7.37 7.28 -11.60
C LYS A 67 -6.20 6.71 -10.79
N ALA A 68 -5.00 6.85 -11.33
CA ALA A 68 -3.77 6.62 -10.57
C ALA A 68 -3.64 7.63 -9.43
N THR A 69 -3.06 7.20 -8.31
CA THR A 69 -2.86 8.08 -7.15
C THR A 69 -1.75 9.11 -7.38
N GLY A 70 -0.73 8.75 -8.18
CA GLY A 70 0.50 9.54 -8.32
C GLY A 70 1.39 9.49 -7.07
N TYR A 71 1.12 8.56 -6.16
CA TYR A 71 1.89 8.37 -4.94
C TYR A 71 3.24 7.71 -5.20
N SER A 72 4.17 7.94 -4.27
CA SER A 72 5.40 7.17 -4.19
C SER A 72 5.11 5.69 -3.89
N PRO A 73 5.98 4.75 -4.28
CA PRO A 73 5.82 3.33 -3.97
C PRO A 73 5.60 3.05 -2.48
N GLU A 74 6.30 3.77 -1.60
CA GLU A 74 6.18 3.67 -0.15
C GLU A 74 4.78 4.09 0.33
N GLN A 75 4.24 5.18 -0.24
CA GLN A 75 2.88 5.62 0.05
C GLN A 75 1.83 4.62 -0.45
N VAL A 76 2.05 4.00 -1.61
CA VAL A 76 1.16 2.93 -2.11
C VAL A 76 1.19 1.72 -1.18
N LEU A 77 2.36 1.27 -0.74
CA LEU A 77 2.48 0.19 0.26
C LEU A 77 1.79 0.55 1.59
N LEU A 78 1.95 1.79 2.06
CA LEU A 78 1.24 2.26 3.25
C LEU A 78 -0.28 2.18 3.08
N CYS A 79 -0.80 2.62 1.94
CA CYS A 79 -2.22 2.53 1.61
C CYS A 79 -2.73 1.08 1.54
N MET A 80 -1.93 0.16 1.01
CA MET A 80 -2.26 -1.28 0.99
C MET A 80 -2.28 -1.88 2.39
N ALA A 81 -1.29 -1.57 3.23
CA ALA A 81 -1.20 -2.06 4.60
C ALA A 81 -2.31 -1.48 5.50
N PHE A 82 -2.61 -0.19 5.34
CA PHE A 82 -3.71 0.45 6.07
C PHE A 82 -5.05 -0.17 5.71
N ASP A 83 -5.34 -0.31 4.41
CA ASP A 83 -6.56 -0.98 3.92
C ASP A 83 -6.68 -2.41 4.45
N ALA A 84 -5.59 -3.18 4.42
CA ALA A 84 -5.54 -4.54 4.96
C ALA A 84 -5.90 -4.61 6.45
N ALA A 85 -5.47 -3.62 7.23
CA ALA A 85 -5.73 -3.55 8.67
C ALA A 85 -7.19 -3.19 8.99
N ILE A 86 -7.82 -2.32 8.18
CA ILE A 86 -9.17 -1.81 8.48
C ILE A 86 -10.29 -2.54 7.72
N ALA A 87 -9.99 -3.19 6.60
CA ALA A 87 -10.96 -3.87 5.74
C ALA A 87 -11.92 -4.79 6.52
N PRO A 88 -11.47 -5.62 7.49
CA PRO A 88 -12.36 -6.49 8.28
C PRO A 88 -13.44 -5.74 9.07
N TYR A 89 -13.21 -4.47 9.38
CA TYR A 89 -14.09 -3.64 10.21
C TYR A 89 -14.99 -2.71 9.40
N THR A 90 -14.76 -2.58 8.08
CA THR A 90 -15.49 -1.64 7.22
C THR A 90 -16.81 -2.20 6.68
N GLY A 91 -17.03 -3.52 6.77
CA GLY A 91 -18.15 -4.19 6.12
C GLY A 91 -18.05 -4.23 4.58
N ALA A 92 -16.91 -3.82 4.00
CA ALA A 92 -16.68 -3.91 2.57
C ALA A 92 -16.64 -5.38 2.12
N PRO A 93 -17.25 -5.72 0.96
CA PRO A 93 -17.16 -7.06 0.42
C PRO A 93 -15.73 -7.39 0.00
N GLU A 94 -15.31 -8.65 0.19
CA GLU A 94 -13.96 -9.12 -0.12
C GLU A 94 -13.53 -8.80 -1.57
N SER A 95 -14.48 -8.87 -2.52
CA SER A 95 -14.23 -8.54 -3.92
C SER A 95 -13.81 -7.08 -4.13
N LEU A 96 -14.32 -6.15 -3.32
CA LEU A 96 -13.94 -4.73 -3.39
C LEU A 96 -12.54 -4.52 -2.82
N VAL A 97 -12.23 -5.18 -1.69
CA VAL A 97 -10.89 -5.15 -1.08
C VAL A 97 -9.86 -5.72 -2.07
N LEU A 98 -10.16 -6.87 -2.68
CA LEU A 98 -9.31 -7.49 -3.71
C LEU A 98 -9.10 -6.56 -4.91
N ALA A 99 -10.16 -5.90 -5.38
CA ALA A 99 -10.05 -4.97 -6.51
C ALA A 99 -9.16 -3.77 -6.19
N TYR A 100 -9.31 -3.19 -4.99
CA TYR A 100 -8.46 -2.10 -4.53
C TYR A 100 -6.99 -2.52 -4.37
N GLN A 101 -6.73 -3.65 -3.69
CA GLN A 101 -5.38 -4.18 -3.50
C GLN A 101 -4.67 -4.48 -4.83
N ARG A 102 -5.40 -5.00 -5.84
CA ARG A 102 -4.87 -5.21 -7.19
C ARG A 102 -4.57 -3.90 -7.92
N ALA A 103 -5.41 -2.88 -7.77
CA ALA A 103 -5.13 -1.56 -8.35
C ALA A 103 -3.85 -0.95 -7.78
N MET A 104 -3.66 -1.02 -6.46
CA MET A 104 -2.43 -0.55 -5.80
C MET A 104 -1.20 -1.37 -6.23
N LEU A 105 -1.33 -2.71 -6.36
CA LEU A 105 -0.26 -3.56 -6.89
C LEU A 105 0.15 -3.16 -8.32
N GLN A 106 -0.80 -2.73 -9.15
CA GLN A 106 -0.49 -2.25 -10.51
C GLN A 106 0.32 -0.94 -10.47
N GLU A 107 0.02 -0.02 -9.56
CA GLU A 107 0.82 1.20 -9.37
C GLU A 107 2.25 0.86 -8.93
N LEU A 108 2.43 -0.07 -7.99
CA LEU A 108 3.77 -0.53 -7.59
C LEU A 108 4.56 -1.14 -8.75
N ARG A 109 3.90 -1.95 -9.59
CA ARG A 109 4.53 -2.55 -10.77
C ARG A 109 4.93 -1.49 -11.80
N ALA A 110 4.10 -0.48 -12.00
CA ALA A 110 4.40 0.62 -12.92
C ALA A 110 5.59 1.47 -12.43
N ALA A 111 5.82 1.51 -11.12
CA ALA A 111 6.93 2.23 -10.50
C ALA A 111 8.20 1.39 -10.30
N ALA A 112 8.14 0.06 -10.49
CA ALA A 112 9.29 -0.81 -10.28
C ALA A 112 10.41 -0.51 -11.30
N PRO A 113 11.67 -0.36 -10.86
CA PRO A 113 12.79 -0.14 -11.77
C PRO A 113 12.97 -1.35 -12.70
N CYS A 114 13.20 -1.10 -13.99
CA CYS A 114 13.46 -2.13 -15.02
C CYS A 114 14.79 -2.85 -14.79
#